data_AF-A0A6B8MAK2-F1
#
_entry.id   AF-A0A6B8MAK2-F1
#
_cell.length_a   1.000
_cell.length_b   1.000
_cell.length_c   1.000
_cell.angle_alpha   90.00
_cell.angle_beta   90.00
_cell.angle_gamma   90.00
#
_symmetry.space_group_name_H-M   'P 1'
#
loop_
_entity.id
_entity.type
_entity.pdbx_description
1 polymer ?
#
loop_
_entity_poly.entity_id
_entity_poly.type
_entity_poly.pdbx_seq_one_letter_code
_entity_poly.pdbx_strand_id
1 'polypeptide(L)'
;MTHDPDETHWPAGGGVTSDVTRTPGFMRQRDRLAALAREFGHDPRCVTLSPERKSFEFLGQSFASEGEATPDGRVTIYYDPHMSDARLGCCLAHELQHLRYFAVRDAYNAEPSGGPLHRRFEKFTPDLLAAQRGVSNYSNEHWDAWTGAAPPRLFSDELAEGGSEPVNETIAEVAKALYNWGPDVRINPVWRGLREAVDDAYQTLKG
;
A
#
# COMPACT_ATOMS: atom_id res chain seq x y z
N MET A 1 13.61 11.66 24.49
CA MET A 1 13.34 12.26 23.17
C MET A 1 11.84 12.28 23.03
N THR A 2 11.31 13.49 22.86
CA THR A 2 9.89 13.81 22.79
C THR A 2 9.28 13.12 21.57
N HIS A 3 8.22 12.33 21.79
CA HIS A 3 7.30 11.96 20.73
C HIS A 3 6.67 13.27 20.24
N ASP A 4 6.99 13.69 19.01
CA ASP A 4 6.17 14.68 18.34
C ASP A 4 4.74 14.14 18.27
N PRO A 5 3.71 14.96 18.59
CA PRO A 5 2.34 14.57 18.33
C PRO A 5 2.22 14.30 16.83
N ASP A 6 1.63 13.17 16.47
CA ASP A 6 1.39 12.80 15.09
C ASP A 6 0.38 13.78 14.46
N GLU A 7 0.89 14.89 13.90
CA GLU A 7 0.11 15.94 13.23
C GLU A 7 -0.50 15.48 11.90
N THR A 8 -0.31 14.21 11.51
CA THR A 8 -0.83 13.69 10.24
C THR A 8 -2.24 13.14 10.35
N HIS A 9 -2.76 12.89 11.57
CA HIS A 9 -4.07 12.30 11.81
C HIS A 9 -5.10 13.33 12.31
N TRP A 10 -6.16 13.55 11.54
CA TRP A 10 -7.23 14.52 11.81
C TRP A 10 -8.61 13.87 11.75
N PRO A 11 -9.63 14.32 12.50
CA PRO A 11 -11.00 13.80 12.37
C PRO A 11 -11.54 13.91 10.94
N ALA A 12 -12.31 12.93 10.46
CA ALA A 12 -13.07 13.05 9.21
C ALA A 12 -14.24 14.04 9.37
N GLY A 13 -13.93 15.33 9.38
CA GLY A 13 -14.87 16.43 9.57
C GLY A 13 -14.60 17.21 10.86
N GLY A 14 -14.62 18.54 10.79
CA GLY A 14 -14.26 19.49 11.86
C GLY A 14 -15.20 19.52 13.08
N GLY A 15 -15.69 18.38 13.56
CA GLY A 15 -16.52 18.26 14.74
C GLY A 15 -16.67 16.82 15.21
N VAL A 16 -16.09 16.53 16.39
CA VAL A 16 -16.38 15.41 17.30
C VAL A 16 -16.36 14.00 16.66
N THR A 17 -15.20 13.35 16.71
CA THR A 17 -14.93 11.96 16.28
C THR A 17 -15.87 10.89 16.86
N SER A 18 -16.58 11.18 17.95
CA SER A 18 -17.38 10.19 18.67
C SER A 18 -18.73 9.82 18.01
N ASP A 19 -19.21 10.56 17.01
CA ASP A 19 -20.55 10.36 16.45
C ASP A 19 -20.56 9.64 15.07
N VAL A 20 -19.53 9.87 14.25
CA VAL A 20 -19.42 9.26 12.90
C VAL A 20 -19.44 7.74 12.96
N THR A 21 -18.76 7.14 13.95
CA THR A 21 -18.64 5.68 14.10
C THR A 21 -19.97 4.96 14.37
N ARG A 22 -21.01 5.70 14.78
CA ARG A 22 -22.36 5.18 15.04
C ARG A 22 -23.33 5.43 13.89
N THR A 23 -22.90 6.14 12.85
CA THR A 23 -23.77 6.41 11.70
C THR A 23 -24.02 5.13 10.89
N PRO A 24 -25.23 4.96 10.30
CA PRO A 24 -25.50 3.81 9.44
C PRO A 24 -24.53 3.67 8.27
N GLY A 25 -24.00 4.78 7.74
CA GLY A 25 -23.01 4.77 6.66
C GLY A 25 -21.69 4.13 7.07
N PHE A 26 -21.13 4.60 8.19
CA PHE A 26 -19.88 4.06 8.75
C PHE A 26 -20.02 2.58 9.10
N MET A 27 -21.10 2.19 9.78
CA MET A 27 -21.31 0.78 10.17
C MET A 27 -21.41 -0.12 8.94
N ARG A 28 -22.14 0.30 7.88
CA ARG A 28 -22.21 -0.46 6.62
C ARG A 28 -20.85 -0.62 5.96
N GLN A 29 -20.07 0.46 5.83
CA GLN A 29 -18.74 0.38 5.22
C GLN A 29 -17.78 -0.47 6.06
N ARG A 30 -17.84 -0.39 7.39
CA ARG A 30 -17.02 -1.23 8.28
C ARG A 30 -17.35 -2.71 8.08
N ASP A 31 -18.64 -3.06 8.03
CA ASP A 31 -19.08 -4.44 7.83
C ASP A 31 -18.70 -4.92 6.41
N ARG A 32 -18.77 -4.04 5.39
CA ARG A 32 -18.29 -4.34 4.03
C ARG A 32 -16.78 -4.54 3.99
N LEU A 33 -16.00 -3.71 4.69
CA LEU A 33 -14.54 -3.85 4.78
C LEU A 33 -14.15 -5.19 5.42
N ALA A 34 -14.84 -5.61 6.48
CA ALA A 34 -14.63 -6.91 7.10
C ALA A 34 -14.99 -8.07 6.17
N ALA A 35 -16.04 -7.93 5.34
CA ALA A 35 -16.38 -8.92 4.32
C ALA A 35 -15.30 -9.01 3.23
N LEU A 36 -14.86 -7.86 2.71
CA LEU A 36 -13.78 -7.78 1.73
C LEU A 36 -12.48 -8.40 2.26
N ALA A 37 -12.10 -8.11 3.50
CA ALA A 37 -10.92 -8.71 4.13
C ALA A 37 -10.95 -10.25 4.05
N ARG A 38 -12.11 -10.88 4.31
CA ARG A 38 -12.28 -12.33 4.16
C ARG A 38 -12.22 -12.78 2.69
N GLU A 39 -12.82 -12.02 1.77
CA GLU A 39 -12.74 -12.30 0.32
C GLU A 39 -11.28 -12.30 -0.16
N PHE A 40 -10.45 -11.40 0.37
CA PHE A 40 -9.00 -11.35 0.10
C PHE A 40 -8.17 -12.38 0.89
N GLY A 41 -8.77 -13.18 1.76
CA GLY A 41 -8.06 -14.14 2.61
C GLY A 41 -7.21 -13.49 3.72
N HIS A 42 -7.58 -12.30 4.18
CA HIS A 42 -6.96 -11.60 5.31
C HIS A 42 -7.84 -11.65 6.56
N ASP A 43 -7.23 -11.60 7.74
CA ASP A 43 -7.99 -11.60 9.00
C ASP A 43 -8.75 -10.26 9.16
N PRO A 44 -10.10 -10.26 9.21
CA PRO A 44 -10.87 -9.03 9.38
C PRO A 44 -10.57 -8.32 10.71
N ARG A 45 -9.97 -8.99 11.71
CA ARG A 45 -9.54 -8.36 12.97
C ARG A 45 -8.28 -7.51 12.81
N CYS A 46 -7.56 -7.67 11.70
CA CYS A 46 -6.38 -6.89 11.35
C CYS A 46 -6.72 -5.72 10.42
N VAL A 47 -8.00 -5.51 10.09
CA VAL A 47 -8.45 -4.40 9.23
C VAL A 47 -9.35 -3.46 10.00
N THR A 48 -9.02 -2.18 9.99
CA THR A 48 -9.76 -1.13 10.70
C THR A 48 -10.30 -0.12 9.69
N LEU A 49 -11.58 0.25 9.82
CA LEU A 49 -12.10 1.47 9.21
C LEU A 49 -11.95 2.59 10.24
N SER A 50 -11.08 3.55 9.98
CA SER A 50 -10.81 4.67 10.90
C SER A 50 -11.75 5.84 10.61
N PRO A 51 -12.40 6.46 11.62
CA PRO A 51 -13.14 7.71 11.45
C PRO A 51 -12.20 8.93 11.34
N GLU A 52 -10.90 8.73 11.50
CA GLU A 52 -9.89 9.74 11.28
C GLU A 52 -9.53 9.77 9.78
N ARG A 53 -8.83 10.82 9.39
CA ARG A 53 -8.22 11.05 8.09
C ARG A 53 -6.75 11.20 8.36
N LYS A 54 -5.93 10.56 7.55
CA LYS A 54 -4.52 10.88 7.49
C LYS A 54 -4.27 11.78 6.30
N SER A 55 -3.55 12.86 6.53
CA SER A 55 -3.05 13.71 5.47
C SER A 55 -1.54 13.77 5.53
N PHE A 56 -0.91 13.81 4.37
CA PHE A 56 0.53 14.01 4.26
C PHE A 56 0.79 15.14 3.27
N GLU A 57 1.88 15.86 3.50
CA GLU A 57 2.36 16.86 2.56
C GLU A 57 3.32 16.22 1.57
N PHE A 58 3.17 16.58 0.29
CA PHE A 58 3.94 16.02 -0.80
C PHE A 58 4.11 17.07 -1.90
N LEU A 59 5.35 17.42 -2.23
CA LEU A 59 5.70 18.49 -3.19
C LEU A 59 4.98 19.84 -2.93
N GLY A 60 4.77 20.18 -1.65
CA GLY A 60 4.08 21.40 -1.23
C GLY A 60 2.54 21.36 -1.40
N GLN A 61 1.97 20.19 -1.68
CA GLN A 61 0.53 19.94 -1.72
C GLN A 61 0.15 18.98 -0.58
N SER A 62 -1.08 19.09 -0.07
CA SER A 62 -1.60 18.19 0.96
C SER A 62 -2.51 17.14 0.32
N PHE A 63 -2.23 15.87 0.59
CA PHE A 63 -3.00 14.73 0.10
C PHE A 63 -3.66 14.01 1.27
N ALA A 64 -4.87 13.51 1.05
CA ALA A 64 -5.52 12.60 1.99
C ALA A 64 -5.13 11.17 1.63
N SER A 65 -4.56 10.45 2.60
CA SER A 65 -4.33 9.02 2.48
C SER A 65 -5.67 8.28 2.49
N GLU A 66 -5.80 7.28 1.63
CA GLU A 66 -6.97 6.39 1.59
C GLU A 66 -6.82 5.23 2.59
N GLY A 67 -5.60 4.86 2.91
CA GLY A 67 -5.27 3.81 3.86
C GLY A 67 -3.79 3.78 4.23
N GLU A 68 -3.47 2.91 5.17
CA GLU A 68 -2.11 2.58 5.56
C GLU A 68 -2.00 1.10 5.94
N ALA A 69 -0.85 0.53 5.65
CA ALA A 69 -0.47 -0.82 6.03
C ALA A 69 0.77 -0.76 6.94
N THR A 70 0.78 -1.55 8.01
CA THR A 70 1.91 -1.63 8.94
C THR A 70 2.58 -3.00 8.87
N PRO A 71 3.92 -3.09 9.06
CA PRO A 71 4.65 -4.36 8.98
C PRO A 71 4.16 -5.46 9.93
N ASP A 72 3.43 -5.12 11.02
CA ASP A 72 2.81 -6.10 11.93
C ASP A 72 1.52 -6.76 11.36
N GLY A 73 1.17 -6.44 10.11
CA GLY A 73 0.08 -7.07 9.37
C GLY A 73 -1.28 -6.37 9.52
N ARG A 74 -1.31 -5.16 10.09
CA ARG A 74 -2.54 -4.36 10.22
C ARG A 74 -2.72 -3.46 8.99
N VAL A 75 -3.99 -3.24 8.68
CA VAL A 75 -4.44 -2.30 7.65
C VAL A 75 -5.45 -1.36 8.28
N THR A 76 -5.27 -0.06 8.05
CA THR A 76 -6.26 0.96 8.33
C THR A 76 -6.73 1.55 7.02
N ILE A 77 -8.05 1.62 6.80
CA ILE A 77 -8.66 2.39 5.72
C ILE A 77 -9.35 3.60 6.33
N TYR A 78 -9.12 4.79 5.79
CA TYR A 78 -9.71 6.02 6.31
C TYR A 78 -11.12 6.22 5.76
N TYR A 79 -12.06 6.53 6.64
CA TYR A 79 -13.47 6.67 6.28
C TYR A 79 -13.71 7.92 5.43
N ASP A 80 -14.33 7.69 4.28
CA ASP A 80 -14.91 8.73 3.44
C ASP A 80 -16.39 8.39 3.18
N PRO A 81 -17.35 9.24 3.59
CA PRO A 81 -18.77 8.98 3.38
C PRO A 81 -19.17 8.91 1.90
N HIS A 82 -18.30 9.37 0.98
CA HIS A 82 -18.48 9.28 -0.45
C HIS A 82 -17.72 8.11 -1.10
N MET A 83 -17.00 7.31 -0.32
CA MET A 83 -16.32 6.10 -0.81
C MET A 83 -17.35 5.04 -1.19
N SER A 84 -17.29 4.60 -2.44
CA SER A 84 -18.09 3.46 -2.91
C SER A 84 -17.49 2.13 -2.42
N ASP A 85 -18.28 1.07 -2.39
CA ASP A 85 -17.79 -0.28 -2.08
C ASP A 85 -16.66 -0.73 -3.02
N ALA A 86 -16.72 -0.32 -4.29
CA ALA A 86 -15.66 -0.59 -5.26
C ALA A 86 -14.36 0.11 -4.88
N ARG A 87 -14.42 1.41 -4.52
CA ARG A 87 -13.26 2.17 -4.05
C ARG A 87 -12.72 1.60 -2.74
N LEU A 88 -13.60 1.22 -1.81
CA LEU A 88 -13.20 0.56 -0.56
C LEU A 88 -12.40 -0.74 -0.81
N GLY A 89 -12.87 -1.56 -1.75
CA GLY A 89 -12.14 -2.77 -2.17
C GLY A 89 -10.81 -2.46 -2.86
N CYS A 90 -10.76 -1.39 -3.67
CA CYS A 90 -9.53 -0.90 -4.29
C CYS A 90 -8.49 -0.47 -3.24
N CYS A 91 -8.89 0.32 -2.25
CA CYS A 91 -8.01 0.73 -1.15
C CYS A 91 -7.52 -0.48 -0.35
N LEU A 92 -8.40 -1.45 -0.03
CA LEU A 92 -7.94 -2.65 0.66
C LEU A 92 -6.96 -3.49 -0.18
N ALA A 93 -7.21 -3.66 -1.49
CA ALA A 93 -6.31 -4.38 -2.39
C ALA A 93 -4.90 -3.74 -2.42
N HIS A 94 -4.86 -2.41 -2.40
CA HIS A 94 -3.65 -1.59 -2.31
C HIS A 94 -2.86 -1.89 -1.04
N GLU A 95 -3.49 -1.70 0.13
CA GLU A 95 -2.82 -1.87 1.42
C GLU A 95 -2.37 -3.32 1.68
N LEU A 96 -3.15 -4.31 1.24
CA LEU A 96 -2.74 -5.70 1.34
C LEU A 96 -1.51 -6.01 0.47
N GLN A 97 -1.31 -5.29 -0.63
CA GLN A 97 -0.11 -5.45 -1.45
C GLN A 97 1.13 -4.94 -0.72
N HIS A 98 1.04 -3.82 0.01
CA HIS A 98 2.12 -3.35 0.87
C HIS A 98 2.51 -4.40 1.92
N LEU A 99 1.54 -5.04 2.58
CA LEU A 99 1.83 -6.11 3.55
C LEU A 99 2.59 -7.29 2.93
N ARG A 100 2.22 -7.69 1.71
CA ARG A 100 2.94 -8.75 0.98
C ARG A 100 4.36 -8.32 0.68
N TYR A 101 4.55 -7.08 0.25
CA TYR A 101 5.85 -6.52 -0.03
C TYR A 101 6.74 -6.50 1.21
N PHE A 102 6.23 -6.03 2.37
CA PHE A 102 6.98 -6.04 3.63
C PHE A 102 7.43 -7.45 4.04
N ALA A 103 6.52 -8.42 3.99
CA ALA A 103 6.85 -9.80 4.34
C ALA A 103 7.92 -10.41 3.40
N VAL A 104 7.80 -10.17 2.08
CA VAL A 104 8.80 -10.65 1.11
C VAL A 104 10.13 -9.91 1.26
N ARG A 105 10.11 -8.61 1.52
CA ARG A 105 11.30 -7.80 1.81
C ARG A 105 12.09 -8.40 2.97
N ASP A 106 11.41 -8.65 4.09
CA ASP A 106 12.05 -9.15 5.30
C ASP A 106 12.66 -10.53 5.06
N ALA A 107 11.94 -11.42 4.35
CA ALA A 107 12.46 -12.72 3.94
C ALA A 107 13.64 -12.62 2.96
N TYR A 108 13.57 -11.72 1.98
CA TYR A 108 14.63 -11.47 1.00
C TYR A 108 15.91 -11.00 1.68
N ASN A 109 15.79 -10.06 2.63
CA ASN A 109 16.92 -9.50 3.38
C ASN A 109 17.54 -10.51 4.36
N ALA A 110 16.75 -11.46 4.88
CA ALA A 110 17.24 -12.55 5.71
C ALA A 110 17.88 -13.70 4.90
N GLU A 111 17.57 -13.81 3.62
CA GLU A 111 18.09 -14.87 2.74
C GLU A 111 19.55 -14.59 2.35
N PRO A 112 20.45 -15.61 2.38
CA PRO A 112 21.80 -15.47 1.85
C PRO A 112 21.80 -15.04 0.37
N SER A 113 22.79 -14.22 0.00
CA SER A 113 22.96 -13.78 -1.39
C SER A 113 23.01 -14.97 -2.35
N GLY A 114 22.24 -14.88 -3.44
CA GLY A 114 22.09 -15.95 -4.44
C GLY A 114 21.09 -17.06 -4.06
N GLY A 115 20.32 -16.89 -2.99
CA GLY A 115 19.20 -17.76 -2.64
C GLY A 115 18.00 -17.65 -3.60
N PRO A 116 16.95 -18.48 -3.38
CA PRO A 116 15.75 -18.52 -4.22
C PRO A 116 15.04 -17.18 -4.43
N LEU A 117 14.86 -16.36 -3.38
CA LEU A 117 14.24 -15.04 -3.50
C LEU A 117 15.15 -14.09 -4.28
N HIS A 118 16.46 -14.08 -4.00
CA HIS A 118 17.44 -13.28 -4.75
C HIS A 118 17.37 -13.58 -6.26
N ARG A 119 17.35 -14.85 -6.65
CA ARG A 119 17.21 -15.26 -8.07
C ARG A 119 15.86 -14.91 -8.66
N ARG A 120 14.78 -15.04 -7.89
CA ARG A 120 13.42 -14.72 -8.36
C ARG A 120 13.33 -13.24 -8.76
N PHE A 121 13.95 -12.37 -7.98
CA PHE A 121 13.86 -10.92 -8.17
C PHE A 121 15.00 -10.32 -8.99
N GLU A 122 16.03 -11.10 -9.36
CA GLU A 122 17.24 -10.61 -10.06
C GLU A 122 16.95 -9.84 -11.36
N LYS A 123 15.87 -10.19 -12.05
CA LYS A 123 15.45 -9.58 -13.32
C LYS A 123 14.86 -8.17 -13.16
N PHE A 124 14.47 -7.77 -11.96
CA PHE A 124 13.85 -6.47 -11.67
C PHE A 124 14.91 -5.49 -11.16
N THR A 125 15.83 -5.12 -12.05
CA THR A 125 16.94 -4.23 -11.69
C THR A 125 16.45 -2.80 -11.41
N PRO A 126 17.15 -2.02 -10.56
CA PRO A 126 16.80 -0.62 -10.30
C PRO A 126 16.63 0.21 -11.58
N ASP A 127 17.54 0.04 -12.55
CA ASP A 127 17.49 0.75 -13.83
C ASP A 127 16.26 0.36 -14.66
N LEU A 128 15.90 -0.93 -14.68
CA LEU A 128 14.71 -1.40 -15.40
C LEU A 128 13.45 -0.77 -14.82
N LEU A 129 13.32 -0.79 -13.49
CA LEU A 129 12.17 -0.26 -12.76
C LEU A 129 12.07 1.26 -12.92
N ALA A 130 13.18 1.98 -12.76
CA ALA A 130 13.24 3.42 -12.96
C ALA A 130 12.87 3.85 -14.38
N ALA A 131 13.25 3.06 -15.40
CA ALA A 131 12.84 3.31 -16.78
C ALA A 131 11.33 3.15 -17.02
N GLN A 132 10.61 2.39 -16.18
CA GLN A 132 9.16 2.22 -16.30
C GLN A 132 8.35 3.30 -15.55
N ARG A 133 8.91 3.89 -14.48
CA ARG A 133 8.22 4.82 -13.57
C ARG A 133 6.90 4.25 -13.01
N GLY A 134 5.97 5.10 -12.54
CA GLY A 134 4.71 4.67 -11.94
C GLY A 134 3.65 4.24 -12.96
N VAL A 135 2.65 3.48 -12.51
CA VAL A 135 1.52 3.00 -13.34
C VAL A 135 0.28 3.90 -13.29
N SER A 136 0.29 4.89 -12.40
CA SER A 136 -0.77 5.87 -12.19
C SER A 136 -0.15 7.25 -11.91
N ASN A 137 -0.96 8.30 -11.90
CA ASN A 137 -0.48 9.63 -11.47
C ASN A 137 0.05 9.57 -10.03
N TYR A 138 -0.68 8.89 -9.14
CA TYR A 138 -0.32 8.73 -7.74
C TYR A 138 1.05 8.03 -7.55
N SER A 139 1.25 6.88 -8.18
CA SER A 139 2.56 6.22 -8.10
C SER A 139 3.66 7.02 -8.79
N ASN A 140 3.38 7.78 -9.87
CA ASN A 140 4.37 8.67 -10.48
C ASN A 140 4.77 9.85 -9.59
N GLU A 141 3.86 10.36 -8.75
CA GLU A 141 4.18 11.36 -7.74
C GLU A 141 5.27 10.83 -6.80
N HIS A 142 5.17 9.57 -6.33
CA HIS A 142 6.21 8.94 -5.50
C HIS A 142 7.56 8.86 -6.21
N TRP A 143 7.58 8.60 -7.52
CA TRP A 143 8.82 8.65 -8.31
C TRP A 143 9.40 10.07 -8.40
N ASP A 144 8.56 11.10 -8.53
CA ASP A 144 8.99 12.49 -8.65
C ASP A 144 9.53 13.07 -7.33
N ALA A 145 9.02 12.61 -6.17
CA ALA A 145 9.56 13.02 -4.88
C ALA A 145 10.68 12.12 -4.35
N TRP A 146 11.09 11.09 -5.10
CA TRP A 146 12.23 10.29 -4.70
C TRP A 146 13.51 11.14 -4.69
N THR A 147 14.02 11.43 -3.49
CA THR A 147 15.24 12.25 -3.30
C THR A 147 16.50 11.44 -3.09
N GLY A 148 16.44 10.11 -3.22
CA GLY A 148 17.59 9.24 -3.03
C GLY A 148 18.72 9.54 -4.02
N ALA A 149 19.96 9.32 -3.60
CA ALA A 149 21.15 9.60 -4.43
C ALA A 149 21.28 8.67 -5.67
N ALA A 150 20.50 7.59 -5.71
CA ALA A 150 20.45 6.61 -6.78
C ALA A 150 18.98 6.18 -7.02
N PRO A 151 18.68 5.51 -8.16
CA PRO A 151 17.36 4.92 -8.37
C PRO A 151 16.96 3.99 -7.23
N PRO A 152 15.65 3.93 -6.89
CA PRO A 152 15.13 3.05 -5.85
C PRO A 152 15.45 1.60 -6.21
N ARG A 153 15.96 0.86 -5.22
CA ARG A 153 16.19 -0.58 -5.34
C ARG A 153 14.98 -1.30 -4.79
N LEU A 154 14.67 -2.48 -5.33
CA LEU A 154 13.73 -3.38 -4.68
C LEU A 154 14.11 -3.54 -3.22
N PHE A 155 13.08 -3.55 -2.36
CA PHE A 155 13.21 -3.85 -0.95
C PHE A 155 14.11 -2.86 -0.20
N SER A 156 14.16 -1.60 -0.65
CA SER A 156 14.86 -0.53 0.05
C SER A 156 14.20 -0.17 1.40
N ASP A 157 14.99 0.46 2.27
CA ASP A 157 14.49 1.02 3.53
C ASP A 157 14.12 2.50 3.32
N GLU A 158 12.85 2.71 2.99
CA GLU A 158 12.20 4.01 2.75
C GLU A 158 12.58 5.10 3.75
N LEU A 159 12.56 4.75 5.04
CA LEU A 159 12.79 5.69 6.13
C LEU A 159 14.29 6.03 6.27
N ALA A 160 15.17 5.10 5.91
CA ALA A 160 16.61 5.33 5.90
C ALA A 160 17.06 6.14 4.67
N GLU A 161 16.36 6.02 3.54
CA GLU A 161 16.70 6.66 2.26
C GLU A 161 15.93 7.98 2.01
N GLY A 162 15.01 8.37 2.90
CA GLY A 162 14.47 9.72 3.00
C GLY A 162 13.18 10.00 2.23
N GLY A 163 12.31 9.00 2.00
CA GLY A 163 11.03 9.22 1.34
C GLY A 163 10.19 7.96 1.12
N SER A 164 9.00 8.12 0.52
CA SER A 164 8.10 7.02 0.15
C SER A 164 8.73 6.14 -0.95
N GLU A 165 8.84 4.82 -0.75
CA GLU A 165 9.43 3.97 -1.82
C GLU A 165 8.49 3.98 -3.02
N PRO A 166 8.96 4.42 -4.19
CA PRO A 166 8.10 4.45 -5.37
C PRO A 166 7.78 3.05 -5.92
N VAL A 167 8.60 2.02 -5.64
CA VAL A 167 8.37 0.66 -6.14
C VAL A 167 7.21 -0.03 -5.43
N ASN A 168 7.20 -0.05 -4.08
CA ASN A 168 6.13 -0.58 -3.25
C ASN A 168 4.80 0.10 -3.57
N GLU A 169 4.80 1.42 -3.71
CA GLU A 169 3.63 2.17 -4.14
C GLU A 169 3.14 1.76 -5.53
N THR A 170 4.07 1.64 -6.50
CA THR A 170 3.73 1.27 -7.87
C THR A 170 3.08 -0.11 -7.95
N ILE A 171 3.59 -1.12 -7.21
CA ILE A 171 2.98 -2.45 -7.21
C ILE A 171 1.64 -2.48 -6.46
N ALA A 172 1.44 -1.62 -5.46
CA ALA A 172 0.16 -1.48 -4.77
C ALA A 172 -0.91 -0.88 -5.71
N GLU A 173 -0.56 0.13 -6.50
CA GLU A 173 -1.43 0.67 -7.55
C GLU A 173 -1.72 -0.36 -8.67
N VAL A 174 -0.78 -1.27 -8.97
CA VAL A 174 -1.06 -2.43 -9.84
C VAL A 174 -2.13 -3.34 -9.23
N ALA A 175 -2.03 -3.68 -7.95
CA ALA A 175 -3.02 -4.52 -7.26
C ALA A 175 -4.41 -3.86 -7.26
N LYS A 176 -4.45 -2.56 -6.97
CA LYS A 176 -5.65 -1.72 -7.07
C LYS A 176 -6.27 -1.76 -8.47
N ALA A 177 -5.45 -1.58 -9.52
CA ALA A 177 -5.90 -1.61 -10.90
C ALA A 177 -6.47 -2.99 -11.30
N LEU A 178 -5.77 -4.07 -10.95
CA LEU A 178 -6.23 -5.44 -11.21
C LEU A 178 -7.55 -5.76 -10.51
N TYR A 179 -7.74 -5.29 -9.27
CA TYR A 179 -8.99 -5.47 -8.57
C TYR A 179 -10.14 -4.68 -9.22
N ASN A 180 -9.88 -3.42 -9.58
CA ASN A 180 -10.92 -2.53 -10.13
C ASN A 180 -11.39 -2.93 -11.52
N TRP A 181 -10.45 -3.29 -12.40
CA TRP A 181 -10.71 -3.49 -13.83
C TRP A 181 -10.55 -4.94 -14.28
N GLY A 182 -10.16 -5.85 -13.39
CA GLY A 182 -9.97 -7.26 -13.69
C GLY A 182 -8.62 -7.56 -14.36
N PRO A 183 -8.38 -8.84 -14.73
CA PRO A 183 -7.08 -9.30 -15.23
C PRO A 183 -6.67 -8.67 -16.56
N ASP A 184 -7.62 -8.23 -17.38
CA ASP A 184 -7.41 -7.71 -18.73
C ASP A 184 -6.97 -6.24 -18.77
N VAL A 185 -6.91 -5.57 -17.62
CA VAL A 185 -6.44 -4.19 -17.56
C VAL A 185 -5.00 -4.08 -18.07
N ARG A 186 -4.76 -3.10 -18.94
CA ARG A 186 -3.43 -2.88 -19.51
C ARG A 186 -2.51 -2.30 -18.44
N ILE A 187 -1.57 -3.12 -17.98
CA ILE A 187 -0.51 -2.75 -17.05
C ILE A 187 0.82 -3.07 -17.72
N ASN A 188 1.83 -2.26 -17.44
CA ASN A 188 3.19 -2.54 -17.89
C ASN A 188 3.59 -3.98 -17.47
N PRO A 189 4.07 -4.84 -18.40
CA PRO A 189 4.41 -6.23 -18.09
C PRO A 189 5.47 -6.39 -16.98
N VAL A 190 6.39 -5.44 -16.86
CA VAL A 190 7.41 -5.44 -15.79
C VAL A 190 6.73 -5.29 -14.43
N TRP A 191 5.85 -4.30 -14.29
CA TRP A 191 5.15 -4.04 -13.03
C TRP A 191 4.18 -5.15 -12.65
N ARG A 192 3.44 -5.67 -13.62
CA ARG A 192 2.59 -6.85 -13.42
C ARG A 192 3.43 -8.06 -12.96
N GLY A 193 4.53 -8.34 -13.65
CA GLY A 193 5.41 -9.45 -13.31
C GLY A 193 6.07 -9.31 -11.94
N LEU A 194 6.42 -8.08 -11.51
CA LEU A 194 6.96 -7.84 -10.18
C LEU A 194 5.90 -8.11 -9.10
N ARG A 195 4.69 -7.56 -9.28
CA ARG A 195 3.57 -7.78 -8.37
C ARG A 195 3.24 -9.27 -8.23
N GLU A 196 3.19 -9.99 -9.34
CA GLU A 196 2.99 -11.46 -9.36
C GLU A 196 4.12 -12.20 -8.62
N ALA A 197 5.38 -11.82 -8.84
CA ALA A 197 6.52 -12.43 -8.16
C ALA A 197 6.50 -12.20 -6.64
N VAL A 198 6.07 -11.02 -6.19
CA VAL A 198 5.86 -10.72 -4.76
C VAL A 198 4.73 -11.59 -4.20
N ASP A 199 3.62 -11.70 -4.91
CA ASP A 199 2.49 -12.54 -4.49
C ASP A 199 2.87 -14.02 -4.37
N ASP A 200 3.54 -14.59 -5.38
CA ASP A 200 3.98 -15.98 -5.38
C ASP A 200 4.98 -16.26 -4.25
N ALA A 201 5.91 -15.33 -4.02
CA ALA A 201 6.84 -15.41 -2.91
C ALA A 201 6.10 -15.37 -1.57
N TYR A 202 5.16 -14.45 -1.41
CA TYR A 202 4.35 -14.33 -0.20
C TYR A 202 3.51 -15.58 0.09
N GLN A 203 2.88 -16.19 -0.92
CA GLN A 203 2.15 -17.45 -0.73
C GLN A 203 3.08 -18.57 -0.25
N THR A 204 4.31 -18.63 -0.79
CA THR A 204 5.31 -19.60 -0.34
C THR A 204 5.70 -19.40 1.14
N LEU A 205 5.73 -18.15 1.62
CA LEU A 205 6.04 -17.83 3.01
C LEU A 205 4.90 -18.20 3.99
N LYS A 206 3.65 -18.23 3.53
CA LYS A 206 2.48 -18.56 4.35
C LYS A 206 2.33 -20.06 4.65
N GLY A 207 2.96 -20.93 3.85
CA GLY A 207 2.84 -22.39 3.97
C GLY A 207 1.71 -22.95 3.12
#